data_AF-A0A3S4H114-F1
#
_entry.id   AF-A0A3S4H114-F1
#
_cell.length_a   1.000
_cell.length_b   1.000
_cell.length_c   1.000
_cell.angle_alpha   90.00
_cell.angle_beta   90.00
_cell.angle_gamma   90.00
#
_symmetry.space_group_name_H-M   'P 1'
#
loop_
_entity.id
_entity.type
_entity.pdbx_description
1 polymer ?
#
loop_
_entity_poly.entity_id
_entity_poly.type
_entity_poly.pdbx_seq_one_letter_code
_entity_poly.pdbx_strand_id
1 'polypeptide(L)'
;MRYDLTLADWAQQRGDSQTAIADYQRVLRQEADNGDARLGLAEVYLAEGDKPSARAQVMQLKGAETESMNMQRAGGAGASWPWRYR
;
A
#
# COMPACT_ATOMS: atom_id res chain seq x y z
N MET A 1 10.83 10.19 4.29
CA MET A 1 10.21 11.31 5.04
C MET A 1 8.69 11.16 4.96
N ARG A 2 7.93 11.36 6.05
CA ARG A 2 6.44 11.21 6.08
C ARG A 2 5.67 12.42 5.51
N TYR A 3 6.38 13.41 4.97
CA TYR A 3 5.80 14.69 4.53
C TYR A 3 4.81 14.53 3.38
N ASP A 4 5.06 13.59 2.47
CA ASP A 4 4.24 13.39 1.27
C ASP A 4 2.85 12.78 1.61
N LEU A 5 2.74 11.93 2.62
CA LEU A 5 1.45 11.40 3.08
C LEU A 5 0.56 12.50 3.68
N THR A 6 1.16 13.41 4.45
CA THR A 6 0.43 14.54 5.04
C THR A 6 0.00 15.53 3.97
N LEU A 7 0.87 15.83 3.00
CA LEU A 7 0.55 16.72 1.87
C LEU A 7 -0.60 16.19 1.02
N ALA A 8 -0.61 14.88 0.76
CA ALA A 8 -1.66 14.24 0.00
C ALA A 8 -3.03 14.32 0.72
N ASP A 9 -3.06 14.16 2.04
CA ASP A 9 -4.27 14.33 2.87
C ASP A 9 -4.81 15.77 2.78
N TRP A 10 -3.92 16.77 2.88
CA TRP A 10 -4.28 18.18 2.72
C TRP A 10 -4.78 18.52 1.31
N ALA A 11 -4.20 17.92 0.28
CA ALA A 11 -4.64 18.11 -1.10
C ALA A 11 -6.02 17.49 -1.34
N GLN A 12 -6.30 16.31 -0.76
CA GLN A 12 -7.63 15.70 -0.78
C GLN A 12 -8.67 16.59 -0.07
N GLN A 13 -8.35 17.16 1.09
CA GLN A 13 -9.25 18.08 1.80
C GLN A 13 -9.53 19.39 1.04
N ARG A 14 -8.61 19.83 0.18
CA ARG A 14 -8.77 21.02 -0.68
C ARG A 14 -9.48 20.74 -2.00
N GLY A 15 -9.78 19.48 -2.32
CA GLY A 15 -10.31 19.08 -3.62
C GLY A 15 -9.25 19.06 -4.74
N ASP A 16 -7.97 19.16 -4.39
CA ASP A 16 -6.83 19.08 -5.31
C ASP A 16 -6.41 17.62 -5.52
N SER A 17 -7.34 16.80 -6.00
CA SER A 17 -7.15 15.35 -6.20
C SER A 17 -5.91 15.04 -7.06
N GLN A 18 -5.62 15.87 -8.08
CA GLN A 18 -4.44 15.73 -8.93
C GLN A 18 -3.12 15.83 -8.14
N THR A 19 -3.04 16.76 -7.20
CA THR A 19 -1.85 16.96 -6.34
C THR A 19 -1.71 15.77 -5.38
N ALA A 20 -2.82 15.35 -4.76
CA ALA A 20 -2.82 14.19 -3.87
C ALA A 20 -2.37 12.90 -4.57
N ILE A 21 -2.83 12.66 -5.80
CA ILE A 21 -2.40 11.53 -6.63
C ILE A 21 -0.88 11.59 -6.87
N ALA A 22 -0.34 12.75 -7.24
CA ALA A 22 1.09 12.90 -7.53
C ALA A 22 1.97 12.63 -6.28
N ASP A 23 1.52 13.09 -5.11
CA ASP A 23 2.25 12.90 -3.85
C ASP A 23 2.17 11.45 -3.36
N TYR A 24 1.00 10.80 -3.42
CA TYR A 24 0.90 9.36 -3.11
C TYR A 24 1.76 8.50 -4.05
N GLN A 25 1.79 8.82 -5.35
CA GLN A 25 2.67 8.13 -6.29
C GLN A 25 4.16 8.34 -5.98
N ARG A 26 4.57 9.50 -5.45
CA ARG A 26 5.94 9.71 -4.97
C ARG A 26 6.29 8.79 -3.82
N VAL A 27 5.39 8.65 -2.84
CA VAL A 27 5.57 7.72 -1.73
C VAL A 27 5.71 6.29 -2.24
N LEU A 28 4.80 5.86 -3.12
CA LEU A 28 4.83 4.50 -3.67
C LEU A 28 6.06 4.20 -4.54
N ARG A 29 6.73 5.21 -5.10
CA ARG A 29 8.03 5.03 -5.77
C ARG A 29 9.16 4.76 -4.79
N GLN A 30 9.08 5.29 -3.57
CA GLN A 30 10.09 5.06 -2.52
C GLN A 30 9.78 3.79 -1.73
N GLU A 31 8.49 3.57 -1.44
CA GLU A 31 7.98 2.49 -0.62
C GLU A 31 6.82 1.82 -1.37
N ALA A 32 7.14 0.93 -2.30
CA ALA A 32 6.15 0.24 -3.13
C ALA A 32 5.15 -0.62 -2.31
N ASP A 33 5.54 -1.00 -1.09
CA ASP A 33 4.72 -1.77 -0.15
C ASP A 33 3.97 -0.89 0.86
N ASN A 34 4.04 0.44 0.75
CA ASN A 34 3.38 1.34 1.68
C ASN A 34 1.85 1.28 1.50
N GLY A 35 1.20 0.58 2.43
CA GLY A 35 -0.25 0.41 2.47
C GLY A 35 -1.01 1.72 2.69
N ASP A 36 -0.49 2.63 3.51
CA ASP A 36 -1.13 3.92 3.77
C ASP A 36 -1.21 4.77 2.50
N ALA A 37 -0.13 4.82 1.72
CA ALA A 37 -0.09 5.58 0.47
C ALA A 37 -1.00 5.00 -0.62
N ARG A 38 -1.07 3.67 -0.70
CA ARG A 38 -2.00 3.00 -1.61
C ARG A 38 -3.46 3.20 -1.20
N LEU A 39 -3.75 3.22 0.10
CA LEU A 39 -5.11 3.46 0.60
C LEU A 39 -5.55 4.89 0.28
N GLY A 40 -4.72 5.86 0.61
CA GLY A 40 -5.01 7.26 0.29
C GLY A 40 -5.16 7.50 -1.22
N LEU A 41 -4.33 6.87 -2.06
CA LEU A 41 -4.49 6.95 -3.51
C LEU A 41 -5.85 6.38 -3.98
N ALA A 42 -6.31 5.28 -3.37
CA ALA A 42 -7.63 4.71 -3.67
C ALA A 42 -8.77 5.65 -3.28
N GLU A 43 -8.68 6.29 -2.12
CA GLU A 43 -9.68 7.24 -1.62
C GLU A 43 -9.77 8.48 -2.49
N VAL A 44 -8.64 9.01 -2.97
CA VAL A 44 -8.61 10.13 -3.90
C VAL A 44 -9.27 9.76 -5.23
N TYR A 45 -9.00 8.57 -5.78
CA TYR A 45 -9.70 8.10 -6.98
C TYR A 45 -11.21 7.93 -6.76
N LEU A 46 -11.64 7.53 -5.56
CA LEU A 46 -13.07 7.49 -5.23
C LEU A 46 -13.70 8.89 -5.19
N ALA A 47 -12.97 9.88 -4.65
CA ALA A 47 -13.41 11.27 -4.61
C ALA A 47 -13.55 11.88 -6.02
N GLU A 48 -12.66 11.53 -6.95
CA GLU A 48 -12.75 11.91 -8.38
C GLU A 48 -13.86 11.16 -9.14
N GLY A 49 -14.47 10.14 -8.53
CA GLY A 49 -15.46 9.27 -9.18
C GLY A 49 -14.87 8.14 -10.02
N ASP A 50 -13.54 8.01 -10.05
CA ASP A 50 -12.81 6.92 -10.72
C ASP A 50 -12.76 5.65 -9.84
N LYS A 51 -13.95 5.06 -9.69
CA LYS A 51 -14.14 3.78 -9.00
C LYS A 51 -13.29 2.61 -9.56
N PRO A 52 -13.08 2.44 -10.88
CA PRO A 52 -12.24 1.35 -11.36
C PRO A 52 -10.78 1.52 -10.92
N SER A 53 -10.21 2.73 -10.99
CA SER A 53 -8.84 2.99 -10.52
C SER A 53 -8.71 2.78 -9.01
N ALA A 54 -9.68 3.25 -8.23
CA ALA A 54 -9.71 3.00 -6.78
C ALA A 54 -9.71 1.52 -6.43
N ARG A 55 -10.56 0.72 -7.10
CA ARG A 55 -10.65 -0.72 -6.87
C ARG A 55 -9.34 -1.44 -7.18
N ALA A 56 -8.64 -1.03 -8.23
CA ALA A 56 -7.34 -1.60 -8.57
C ALA A 56 -6.32 -1.40 -7.43
N GLN A 57 -6.28 -0.21 -6.82
CA GLN A 57 -5.39 0.07 -5.69
C GLN A 57 -5.74 -0.77 -4.46
N VAL A 58 -7.04 -0.90 -4.13
CA VAL A 58 -7.49 -1.74 -3.01
C VAL A 58 -7.20 -3.22 -3.22
N MET A 59 -7.26 -3.72 -4.47
CA MET A 59 -6.86 -5.10 -4.76
C MET A 59 -5.37 -5.33 -4.53
N GLN A 60 -4.52 -4.38 -4.92
CA GLN A 60 -3.08 -4.45 -4.69
C GLN A 60 -2.72 -4.37 -3.20
N LEU A 61 -3.45 -3.56 -2.43
CA LEU A 61 -3.32 -3.52 -0.96
C LEU A 61 -3.56 -4.89 -0.34
N LYS A 62 -4.68 -5.52 -0.66
CA LYS A 62 -5.04 -6.83 -0.10
C LYS A 62 -4.04 -7.92 -0.52
N GLY A 63 -3.54 -7.86 -1.75
CA GLY A 63 -2.49 -8.75 -2.23
C GLY A 63 -1.18 -8.59 -1.43
N ALA A 64 -0.71 -7.35 -1.27
CA ALA A 64 0.50 -7.04 -0.52
C ALA A 64 0.38 -7.39 0.97
N GLU A 65 -0.76 -7.11 1.60
CA GLU A 65 -1.03 -7.46 3.00
C GLU A 65 -1.07 -8.98 3.20
N THR A 66 -1.64 -9.72 2.24
CA THR A 66 -1.64 -11.19 2.28
C THR A 66 -0.22 -11.77 2.11
N GLU A 67 0.58 -11.20 1.21
CA GLU A 67 1.94 -11.67 0.92
C GLU A 67 2.91 -11.34 2.07
N SER A 68 2.81 -10.15 2.65
CA SER A 68 3.56 -9.74 3.83
C SER A 68 3.20 -10.57 5.07
N MET A 69 1.91 -10.81 5.35
CA MET A 69 1.48 -11.70 6.44
C MET A 69 2.00 -13.13 6.25
N ASN A 70 2.05 -13.63 5.01
CA ASN A 70 2.57 -14.96 4.71
C ASN A 70 4.10 -15.05 4.93
N MET A 71 4.84 -14.00 4.57
CA MET A 71 6.28 -13.89 4.86
C MET A 71 6.56 -13.73 6.37
N GLN A 72 5.73 -12.97 7.11
CA GLN A 72 5.86 -12.84 8.55
C GLN A 72 5.52 -14.13 9.31
N ARG A 73 4.58 -14.94 8.82
CA ARG A 73 4.35 -16.29 9.38
C ARG A 73 5.47 -17.27 9.06
N ALA A 74 6.11 -17.16 7.90
CA ALA A 74 7.23 -18.03 7.52
C ALA A 74 8.50 -17.78 8.36
N GLY A 75 8.62 -16.62 9.02
CA GLY A 75 9.75 -16.29 9.91
C GLY A 75 9.68 -16.90 11.32
N GLY A 76 8.60 -17.59 11.68
CA GLY A 76 8.34 -18.06 13.06
C GLY A 76 8.36 -19.58 13.28
N ALA A 77 8.57 -20.41 12.25
CA ALA A 77 8.71 -21.84 12.42
C ALA A 77 10.19 -22.20 12.57
N GLY A 78 10.61 -22.34 13.83
CA GLY A 78 11.97 -22.69 14.22
C GLY A 78 12.55 -23.85 13.44
N ALA A 79 13.84 -23.72 13.17
CA ALA A 79 14.71 -24.79 12.77
C ALA A 79 14.50 -26.05 13.64
N SER A 80 14.03 -27.12 13.02
CA SER A 80 14.61 -28.46 13.18
C SER A 80 13.99 -29.38 12.13
N TRP A 81 14.59 -29.39 10.94
CA TRP A 81 14.45 -30.52 10.04
C TRP A 81 15.66 -31.44 10.31
N PRO A 82 15.54 -32.47 11.16
CA PRO A 82 16.55 -33.50 11.16
C PRO A 82 16.38 -34.26 9.84
N TRP A 83 17.37 -34.14 8.98
CA TRP A 83 17.52 -34.98 7.80
C TRP A 83 17.32 -36.45 8.20
N ARG A 84 16.16 -37.01 7.85
CA ARG A 84 15.93 -38.46 7.88
C ARG A 84 16.72 -39.06 6.72
N TYR A 85 17.99 -39.35 7.00
CA TYR A 85 18.76 -40.33 6.27
C TYR A 85 19.27 -41.37 7.26
N ARG A 86 18.48 -42.42 7.47
CA ARG A 86 18.97 -43.80 7.51
C ARG A 86 17.82 -44.80 7.37
#